data_AF-A0A959RL26-F1
#
_entry.id   AF-A0A959RL26-F1
#
_cell.length_a   1.000
_cell.length_b   1.000
_cell.length_c   1.000
_cell.angle_alpha   90.00
_cell.angle_beta   90.00
_cell.angle_gamma   90.00
#
_symmetry.space_group_name_H-M   'P 1'
#
loop_
_entity.id
_entity.type
_entity.pdbx_description
1 polymer ?
#
loop_
_entity_poly.entity_id
_entity_poly.type
_entity_poly.pdbx_seq_one_letter_code
_entity_poly.pdbx_strand_id
1 'polypeptide(L)'
;RLIAIDSTTCNIQDTSYINIKVGNLEATLDFNPVKLPPCNAFQYRFDNLSFEPPTHPFGPKTFVWDFGDGSPTVEADGSPVMHNYAGPGTYNVKLILQDTAYCNTPDTLEVPLSVAENVLAGFTTNPEGCLPYAAHFTNTTTAGQTYLWDFGDGNTSTDFEPTHLYSVAGVYNVVLIAYNPNTCNLSDTTAAFTINV
;
A
#
# COMPACT_ATOMS: atom_id res chain seq x y z
N ARG A 1 -2.37 -22.34 -44.40
CA ARG A 1 -1.52 -21.97 -45.57
C ARG A 1 -2.41 -21.22 -46.55
N LEU A 2 -2.32 -19.89 -46.57
CA LEU A 2 -2.87 -19.10 -47.68
C LEU A 2 -1.70 -18.59 -48.49
N ILE A 3 -1.75 -18.82 -49.80
CA ILE A 3 -0.76 -18.31 -50.75
C ILE A 3 -1.53 -17.34 -51.64
N ALA A 4 -1.22 -16.05 -51.55
CA ALA A 4 -1.61 -15.10 -52.57
C ALA A 4 -0.46 -15.02 -53.58
N ILE A 5 -0.75 -15.28 -54.85
CA ILE A 5 0.20 -15.10 -55.95
C ILE A 5 -0.32 -13.93 -56.78
N ASP A 6 0.36 -12.79 -56.71
CA ASP A 6 0.16 -11.66 -57.61
C ASP A 6 1.43 -11.51 -58.46
N SER A 7 1.32 -11.78 -59.76
CA SER A 7 2.44 -11.74 -60.71
C SER A 7 2.80 -10.32 -61.19
N THR A 8 2.22 -9.27 -60.59
CA THR A 8 2.46 -7.87 -61.00
C THR A 8 3.19 -7.01 -59.96
N THR A 9 3.48 -7.56 -58.77
CA THR A 9 4.29 -6.87 -57.74
C THR A 9 5.54 -7.68 -57.40
N CYS A 10 6.62 -7.01 -56.98
CA CYS A 10 7.93 -7.63 -56.69
C CYS A 10 7.92 -8.57 -55.46
N ASN A 11 6.79 -8.67 -54.75
CA ASN A 11 6.65 -9.50 -53.55
C ASN A 11 5.87 -10.79 -53.88
N ILE A 12 6.51 -11.64 -54.68
CA ILE A 12 5.96 -12.89 -55.25
C ILE A 12 5.67 -13.99 -54.21
N GLN A 13 5.96 -13.76 -52.92
CA GLN A 13 5.54 -14.62 -51.81
C GLN A 13 5.67 -13.90 -50.46
N ASP A 14 4.55 -13.58 -49.83
CA ASP A 14 4.51 -13.21 -48.41
C ASP A 14 4.04 -14.42 -47.59
N THR A 15 4.74 -14.75 -46.51
CA THR A 15 4.39 -15.88 -45.64
C THR A 15 4.29 -15.39 -44.20
N SER A 16 3.07 -15.34 -43.68
CA SER A 16 2.81 -15.21 -42.26
C SER A 16 2.57 -16.58 -41.63
N TYR A 17 3.19 -16.84 -40.49
CA TYR A 17 2.85 -17.96 -39.62
C TYR A 17 2.57 -17.45 -38.20
N ILE A 18 1.71 -18.17 -37.48
CA ILE A 18 1.44 -17.97 -36.06
C ILE A 18 1.69 -19.28 -35.34
N ASN A 19 2.38 -19.22 -34.21
CA ASN A 19 2.55 -20.39 -33.35
C ASN A 19 1.36 -20.44 -32.40
N ILE A 20 0.63 -21.56 -32.40
CA ILE A 20 -0.45 -21.84 -31.44
C ILE A 20 0.10 -22.84 -30.43
N LYS A 21 0.11 -22.44 -29.16
CA LYS A 21 0.38 -23.34 -28.04
C LYS A 21 -0.96 -23.84 -27.51
N VAL A 22 -1.12 -25.16 -27.46
CA VAL A 22 -2.26 -25.82 -26.82
C VAL A 22 -1.70 -26.71 -25.72
N GLY A 23 -2.18 -26.54 -24.50
CA GLY A 23 -1.82 -27.37 -23.37
C GLY A 23 -3.03 -27.59 -22.47
N ASN A 24 -2.86 -28.46 -21.47
CA ASN A 24 -3.89 -28.87 -20.52
C ASN A 24 -3.54 -28.52 -19.07
N LEU A 25 -2.42 -27.83 -18.85
CA LEU A 25 -1.99 -27.33 -17.55
C LEU A 25 -2.25 -25.83 -17.49
N GLU A 26 -3.26 -25.42 -16.73
CA GLU A 26 -3.60 -24.01 -16.54
C GLU A 26 -3.45 -23.66 -15.06
N ALA A 27 -2.78 -22.55 -14.76
CA ALA A 27 -2.69 -22.03 -13.39
C ALA A 27 -3.66 -20.85 -13.24
N THR A 28 -4.38 -20.79 -12.12
CA THR A 28 -5.14 -19.60 -11.75
C THR A 28 -4.28 -18.76 -10.82
N LEU A 29 -3.99 -17.51 -11.20
CA LEU A 29 -3.15 -16.63 -10.40
C LEU A 29 -3.99 -15.95 -9.31
N ASP A 30 -3.47 -15.95 -8.09
CA ASP A 30 -4.01 -15.17 -6.97
C ASP A 30 -2.91 -14.91 -5.93
N PHE A 31 -3.02 -13.82 -5.19
CA PHE A 31 -2.17 -13.57 -4.04
C PHE A 31 -2.76 -12.58 -3.05
N ASN A 32 -2.27 -12.64 -1.81
CA ASN A 32 -2.64 -11.72 -0.75
C ASN A 32 -1.39 -11.03 -0.14
N PRO A 33 -1.29 -9.69 -0.25
CA PRO A 33 -0.26 -8.94 0.45
C PRO A 33 -0.62 -8.76 1.94
N VAL A 34 0.31 -9.10 2.82
CA VAL A 34 0.17 -9.01 4.28
C VAL A 34 1.20 -8.03 4.81
N LYS A 35 0.74 -6.90 5.37
CA LYS A 35 1.61 -5.94 6.06
C LYS A 35 2.10 -6.53 7.38
N LEU A 36 3.40 -6.48 7.63
CA LEU A 36 4.01 -7.06 8.83
C LEU A 36 4.41 -5.99 9.86
N PRO A 37 4.37 -6.30 11.16
CA PRO A 37 4.96 -5.47 12.20
C PRO A 37 6.50 -5.56 12.18
N PRO A 38 7.22 -4.51 12.61
CA PRO A 38 6.68 -3.21 13.02
C PRO A 38 6.27 -2.37 11.79
N CYS A 39 5.15 -1.66 11.90
CA CYS A 39 4.49 -1.02 10.77
C CYS A 39 5.33 0.05 10.02
N ASN A 40 6.33 0.63 10.70
CA ASN A 40 7.24 1.62 10.15
C ASN A 40 8.35 1.01 9.26
N ALA A 41 8.46 -0.32 9.18
CA ALA A 41 9.46 -0.99 8.36
C ALA A 41 9.06 -1.15 6.88
N PHE A 42 7.83 -0.73 6.51
CA PHE A 42 7.23 -0.92 5.18
C PHE A 42 7.38 -2.35 4.62
N GLN A 43 7.36 -3.33 5.51
CA GLN A 43 7.60 -4.73 5.19
C GLN A 43 6.29 -5.46 4.91
N TYR A 44 6.27 -6.22 3.83
CA TYR A 44 5.14 -7.05 3.42
C TYR A 44 5.59 -8.48 3.16
N ARG A 45 4.69 -9.42 3.47
CA ARG A 45 4.72 -10.79 2.99
C ARG A 45 3.65 -10.95 1.91
N PHE A 46 4.02 -11.49 0.77
CA PHE A 46 3.12 -11.79 -0.33
C PHE A 46 2.84 -13.29 -0.31
N ASP A 47 1.64 -13.65 0.16
CA ASP A 47 1.20 -15.04 0.18
C ASP A 47 0.65 -15.39 -1.21
N ASN A 48 1.34 -16.28 -1.93
CA ASN A 48 0.84 -16.77 -3.21
C ASN A 48 -0.33 -17.73 -2.95
N LEU A 49 -1.49 -17.40 -3.53
CA LEU A 49 -2.72 -18.19 -3.43
C LEU A 49 -3.10 -18.84 -4.77
N SER A 50 -2.17 -18.80 -5.74
CA SER A 50 -2.37 -19.38 -7.05
C SER A 50 -2.67 -20.87 -6.94
N PHE A 51 -3.50 -21.36 -7.85
CA PHE A 51 -3.93 -22.74 -7.88
C PHE A 51 -3.30 -23.48 -9.07
N GLU A 52 -2.70 -24.64 -8.78
CA GLU A 52 -2.06 -25.53 -9.74
C GLU A 52 -2.88 -26.81 -10.03
N PRO A 53 -2.73 -27.42 -11.22
CA PRO A 53 -3.16 -28.80 -11.45
C PRO A 53 -2.30 -29.77 -10.60
N PRO A 54 -2.88 -30.80 -9.96
CA PRO A 54 -2.14 -31.76 -9.13
C PRO A 54 -1.01 -32.51 -9.86
N THR A 55 -1.03 -32.53 -11.19
CA THR A 55 -0.07 -33.25 -12.03
C THR A 55 1.22 -32.48 -12.29
N HIS A 56 1.27 -31.18 -11.98
CA HIS A 56 2.45 -30.34 -12.19
C HIS A 56 2.50 -29.24 -11.12
N PRO A 57 3.06 -29.52 -9.92
CA PRO A 57 3.14 -28.53 -8.86
C PRO A 57 4.08 -27.39 -9.22
N PHE A 58 3.96 -26.26 -8.51
CA PHE A 58 4.87 -25.14 -8.70
C PHE A 58 6.31 -25.48 -8.29
N GLY A 59 7.27 -24.94 -9.05
CA GLY A 59 8.71 -25.11 -8.83
C GLY A 59 9.42 -23.76 -8.75
N PRO A 60 10.72 -23.70 -8.41
CA PRO A 60 11.46 -22.49 -7.99
C PRO A 60 11.47 -21.31 -8.97
N LYS A 61 11.05 -21.54 -10.21
CA LYS A 61 10.98 -20.51 -11.26
C LYS A 61 9.60 -20.40 -11.88
N THR A 62 8.55 -20.89 -11.20
CA THR A 62 7.20 -20.83 -11.75
C THR A 62 6.69 -19.40 -11.80
N PHE A 63 6.99 -18.63 -10.76
CA PHE A 63 6.55 -17.24 -10.66
C PHE A 63 7.71 -16.26 -10.67
N VAL A 64 7.41 -15.06 -11.15
CA VAL A 64 8.23 -13.85 -10.97
C VAL A 64 7.38 -12.79 -10.30
N TRP A 65 7.89 -12.24 -9.21
CA TRP A 65 7.32 -11.09 -8.52
C TRP A 65 7.98 -9.81 -9.01
N ASP A 66 7.16 -8.83 -9.39
CA ASP A 66 7.54 -7.43 -9.58
C ASP A 66 6.72 -6.59 -8.60
N PHE A 67 7.39 -5.92 -7.66
CA PHE A 67 6.72 -5.19 -6.59
C PHE A 67 6.26 -3.79 -6.99
N GLY A 68 6.54 -3.35 -8.23
CA GLY A 68 6.08 -2.09 -8.80
C GLY A 68 6.83 -0.85 -8.32
N ASP A 69 7.90 -1.01 -7.53
CA ASP A 69 8.73 0.06 -6.96
C ASP A 69 10.08 0.23 -7.67
N GLY A 70 10.33 -0.53 -8.74
CA GLY A 70 11.59 -0.54 -9.48
C GLY A 70 12.70 -1.37 -8.82
N SER A 71 12.41 -2.09 -7.73
CA SER A 71 13.32 -3.10 -7.19
C SER A 71 13.51 -4.28 -8.18
N PRO A 72 14.60 -5.05 -8.06
CA PRO A 72 14.78 -6.26 -8.85
C PRO A 72 13.64 -7.26 -8.63
N THR A 73 13.23 -7.95 -9.69
CA THR A 73 12.21 -9.00 -9.60
C THR A 73 12.71 -10.24 -8.85
N VAL A 74 11.78 -11.02 -8.30
CA VAL A 74 12.08 -12.22 -7.50
C VAL A 74 11.44 -13.46 -8.10
N GLU A 75 12.22 -14.50 -8.40
CA GLU A 75 11.69 -15.82 -8.81
C GLU A 75 11.24 -16.64 -7.60
N ALA A 76 10.14 -17.39 -7.70
CA ALA A 76 9.59 -18.19 -6.60
C ALA A 76 8.83 -19.47 -7.05
N ASP A 77 8.70 -20.42 -6.11
CA ASP A 77 7.98 -21.71 -6.21
C ASP A 77 6.54 -21.72 -5.69
N GLY A 78 5.95 -20.55 -5.48
CA GLY A 78 4.63 -20.44 -4.84
C GLY A 78 4.70 -20.30 -3.31
N SER A 79 5.89 -20.42 -2.71
CA SER A 79 6.07 -20.01 -1.31
C SER A 79 5.87 -18.50 -1.13
N PRO A 80 5.49 -18.04 0.07
CA PRO A 80 5.40 -16.61 0.37
C PRO A 80 6.72 -15.88 0.17
N VAL A 81 6.66 -14.68 -0.40
CA VAL A 81 7.84 -13.83 -0.65
C VAL A 81 7.78 -12.58 0.22
N MET A 82 8.94 -12.15 0.73
CA MET A 82 9.06 -10.96 1.56
C MET A 82 9.59 -9.80 0.71
N HIS A 83 9.04 -8.60 0.92
CA HIS A 83 9.55 -7.38 0.31
C HIS A 83 9.48 -6.19 1.28
N ASN A 84 10.39 -5.26 1.12
CA ASN A 84 10.49 -4.04 1.90
C ASN A 84 10.48 -2.84 0.96
N TYR A 85 9.43 -2.02 1.04
CA TYR A 85 9.34 -0.79 0.27
C TYR A 85 10.20 0.33 0.88
N ALA A 86 10.76 1.19 0.04
CA ALA A 86 11.59 2.31 0.50
C ALA A 86 10.77 3.44 1.15
N GLY A 87 9.48 3.53 0.87
CA GLY A 87 8.61 4.58 1.38
C GLY A 87 7.14 4.33 1.07
N PRO A 88 6.26 5.27 1.45
CA PRO A 88 4.85 5.21 1.10
C PRO A 88 4.62 5.45 -0.40
N GLY A 89 3.53 4.90 -0.90
CA GLY A 89 3.16 5.02 -2.30
C GLY A 89 2.04 4.06 -2.68
N THR A 90 1.61 4.15 -3.94
CA THR A 90 0.80 3.10 -4.55
C THR A 90 1.67 2.36 -5.54
N TYR A 91 1.81 1.05 -5.35
CA TYR A 91 2.65 0.19 -6.17
C TYR A 91 1.81 -0.87 -6.84
N ASN A 92 1.98 -1.05 -8.15
CA ASN A 92 1.29 -2.10 -8.89
C ASN A 92 2.10 -3.39 -8.79
N VAL A 93 1.72 -4.25 -7.85
CA VAL A 93 2.40 -5.53 -7.62
C VAL A 93 1.93 -6.53 -8.66
N LYS A 94 2.87 -7.19 -9.31
CA LYS A 94 2.61 -8.21 -10.32
C LYS A 94 3.11 -9.56 -9.86
N LEU A 95 2.25 -10.56 -10.01
CA LEU A 95 2.60 -11.97 -9.99
C LEU A 95 2.58 -12.47 -11.44
N ILE A 96 3.73 -12.87 -11.96
CA ILE A 96 3.89 -13.29 -13.36
C ILE A 96 4.15 -14.79 -13.39
N LEU A 97 3.31 -15.54 -14.09
CA LEU A 97 3.55 -16.95 -14.39
C LEU A 97 4.52 -17.05 -15.56
N GLN A 98 5.68 -17.70 -15.38
CA GLN A 98 6.67 -17.85 -16.45
C GLN A 98 6.98 -19.31 -16.82
N ASP A 99 6.49 -20.29 -16.05
CA ASP A 99 6.73 -21.71 -16.37
C ASP A 99 6.05 -22.10 -17.68
N THR A 100 6.88 -22.39 -18.69
CA THR A 100 6.46 -22.75 -20.05
C THR A 100 5.67 -24.06 -20.14
N ALA A 101 5.61 -24.87 -19.08
CA ALA A 101 4.74 -26.05 -19.04
C ALA A 101 3.25 -25.68 -19.01
N TYR A 102 2.89 -24.54 -18.41
CA TYR A 102 1.51 -24.06 -18.34
C TYR A 102 1.05 -23.46 -19.67
N CYS A 103 -0.18 -23.71 -20.08
CA CYS A 103 -0.71 -23.20 -21.35
C CYS A 103 -0.99 -21.70 -21.32
N ASN A 104 -1.27 -21.11 -20.15
CA ASN A 104 -1.53 -19.68 -19.99
C ASN A 104 -0.27 -18.83 -19.79
N THR A 105 0.94 -19.40 -19.82
CA THR A 105 2.18 -18.62 -19.71
C THR A 105 2.53 -17.80 -20.99
N PRO A 106 2.99 -16.54 -20.87
CA PRO A 106 3.00 -15.76 -19.63
C PRO A 106 1.59 -15.30 -19.27
N ASP A 107 1.24 -15.47 -18.00
CA ASP A 107 0.05 -14.85 -17.41
C ASP A 107 0.50 -13.84 -16.35
N THR A 108 -0.30 -12.81 -16.11
CA THR A 108 0.05 -11.75 -15.15
C THR A 108 -1.18 -11.30 -14.40
N LEU A 109 -1.09 -11.40 -13.07
CA LEU A 109 -2.01 -10.75 -12.16
C LEU A 109 -1.36 -9.48 -11.62
N GLU A 110 -2.01 -8.33 -11.80
CA GLU A 110 -1.57 -7.03 -11.28
C GLU A 110 -2.56 -6.52 -10.24
N VAL A 111 -2.09 -6.25 -9.03
CA VAL A 111 -2.90 -5.74 -7.91
C VAL A 111 -2.27 -4.45 -7.37
N PRO A 112 -3.01 -3.32 -7.30
CA PRO A 112 -2.50 -2.11 -6.69
C PRO A 112 -2.42 -2.27 -5.16
N LEU A 113 -1.23 -2.01 -4.60
CA LEU A 113 -0.96 -2.01 -3.17
C LEU A 113 -0.69 -0.59 -2.68
N SER A 114 -1.50 -0.11 -1.72
CA SER A 114 -1.24 1.16 -1.04
C SER A 114 -0.35 0.93 0.19
N VAL A 115 0.88 1.43 0.11
CA VAL A 115 1.83 1.44 1.24
C VAL A 115 1.70 2.79 1.93
N ALA A 116 1.09 2.80 3.12
CA ALA A 116 0.94 4.00 3.93
C ALA A 116 1.95 4.07 5.08
N GLU A 117 2.36 5.30 5.41
CA GLU A 117 3.03 5.65 6.66
C GLU A 117 2.13 5.38 7.87
N ASN A 118 2.73 5.35 9.06
CA ASN A 118 1.96 5.35 10.30
C ASN A 118 1.38 6.74 10.55
N VAL A 119 0.21 6.78 11.20
CA VAL A 119 -0.25 8.02 11.81
C VAL A 119 0.77 8.43 12.87
N LEU A 120 1.21 9.68 12.83
CA LEU A 120 2.01 10.29 13.88
C LEU A 120 1.27 11.55 14.32
N ALA A 121 0.59 11.49 15.46
CA ALA A 121 -0.20 12.60 15.97
C ALA A 121 0.75 13.69 16.49
N GLY A 122 0.44 14.94 16.17
CA GLY A 122 1.27 16.07 16.57
C GLY A 122 0.52 17.38 16.46
N PHE A 123 0.84 18.32 17.34
CA PHE A 123 0.40 19.69 17.22
C PHE A 123 1.36 20.65 17.90
N THR A 124 1.17 21.94 17.63
CA THR A 124 1.85 23.03 18.33
C THR A 124 0.84 24.08 18.77
N THR A 125 1.14 24.74 19.89
CA THR A 125 0.39 25.88 20.41
C THR A 125 1.28 26.64 21.39
N ASN A 126 0.88 27.87 21.75
CA ASN A 126 1.55 28.59 22.83
C ASN A 126 1.08 28.02 24.18
N PRO A 127 1.99 27.50 25.02
CA PRO A 127 1.63 26.84 26.27
C PRO A 127 1.19 27.80 27.37
N GLU A 128 1.25 29.12 27.17
CA GLU A 128 0.90 30.09 28.22
C GLU A 128 0.07 31.27 27.69
N GLY A 129 -0.86 31.77 28.50
CA GLY A 129 -1.70 32.90 28.14
C GLY A 129 -2.41 33.58 29.31
N CYS A 130 -2.98 34.77 29.06
CA CYS A 130 -3.78 35.50 30.05
C CYS A 130 -5.27 35.31 29.78
N LEU A 131 -6.06 35.25 30.86
CA LEU A 131 -7.52 35.16 30.75
C LEU A 131 -8.18 36.40 30.10
N PRO A 132 -9.24 36.21 29.28
CA PRO A 132 -9.62 34.94 28.67
C PRO A 132 -8.60 34.56 27.58
N TYR A 133 -8.11 33.32 27.60
CA TYR A 133 -7.07 32.89 26.67
C TYR A 133 -7.65 32.07 25.53
N ALA A 134 -7.56 32.58 24.31
CA ALA A 134 -7.91 31.84 23.10
C ALA A 134 -6.65 31.11 22.57
N ALA A 135 -6.54 29.82 22.87
CA ALA A 135 -5.45 28.99 22.37
C ALA A 135 -5.75 28.54 20.94
N HIS A 136 -4.85 28.86 20.01
CA HIS A 136 -4.89 28.36 18.63
C HIS A 136 -4.00 27.13 18.51
N PHE A 137 -4.54 26.04 17.95
CA PHE A 137 -3.82 24.78 17.79
C PHE A 137 -3.51 24.54 16.31
N THR A 138 -2.22 24.43 15.99
CA THR A 138 -1.74 24.06 14.66
C THR A 138 -1.46 22.56 14.64
N ASN A 139 -2.16 21.83 13.78
CA ASN A 139 -2.04 20.39 13.67
C ASN A 139 -0.84 20.03 12.78
N THR A 140 0.09 19.25 13.34
CA THR A 140 1.31 18.79 12.66
C THR A 140 1.31 17.27 12.48
N THR A 141 0.13 16.65 12.51
CA THR A 141 -0.03 15.20 12.36
C THR A 141 0.38 14.73 10.98
N THR A 142 1.15 13.63 10.92
CA THR A 142 1.44 12.92 9.67
C THR A 142 0.46 11.77 9.47
N ALA A 143 0.01 11.57 8.24
CA ALA A 143 -0.87 10.48 7.81
C ALA A 143 -2.20 10.33 8.58
N GLY A 144 -2.66 11.34 9.32
CA GLY A 144 -3.98 11.37 9.95
C GLY A 144 -5.09 11.71 8.95
N GLN A 145 -6.29 11.17 9.17
CA GLN A 145 -7.49 11.45 8.35
C GLN A 145 -8.60 12.12 9.17
N THR A 146 -8.81 11.68 10.41
CA THR A 146 -9.76 12.27 11.35
C THR A 146 -9.09 12.58 12.67
N TYR A 147 -9.62 13.57 13.40
CA TYR A 147 -9.00 14.14 14.58
C TYR A 147 -10.01 14.23 15.73
N LEU A 148 -9.52 14.04 16.94
CA LEU A 148 -10.25 14.31 18.17
C LEU A 148 -9.31 15.03 19.14
N TRP A 149 -9.71 16.22 19.54
CA TRP A 149 -9.05 17.05 20.53
C TRP A 149 -9.75 16.90 21.87
N ASP A 150 -8.98 16.74 22.93
CA ASP A 150 -9.39 16.94 24.32
C ASP A 150 -8.58 18.11 24.87
N PHE A 151 -9.26 19.19 25.27
CA PHE A 151 -8.62 20.39 25.77
C PHE A 151 -8.28 20.32 27.26
N GLY A 152 -8.59 19.21 27.94
CA GLY A 152 -8.28 19.01 29.36
C GLY A 152 -9.19 19.76 30.33
N ASP A 153 -10.20 20.47 29.81
CA ASP A 153 -11.23 21.19 30.59
C ASP A 153 -12.63 20.55 30.46
N GLY A 154 -12.72 19.40 29.79
CA GLY A 154 -13.96 18.68 29.50
C GLY A 154 -14.58 19.02 28.13
N ASN A 155 -14.02 19.98 27.38
CA ASN A 155 -14.43 20.27 26.02
C ASN A 155 -13.57 19.51 24.99
N THR A 156 -14.16 19.26 23.82
CA THR A 156 -13.51 18.54 22.72
C THR A 156 -13.76 19.23 21.38
N SER A 157 -12.97 18.88 20.37
CA SER A 157 -13.21 19.29 18.98
C SER A 157 -12.81 18.17 18.00
N THR A 158 -13.40 18.18 16.81
CA THR A 158 -13.01 17.31 15.68
C THR A 158 -12.39 18.10 14.53
N ASP A 159 -12.18 19.40 14.70
CA ASP A 159 -11.62 20.26 13.67
C ASP A 159 -10.16 19.90 13.39
N PHE A 160 -9.71 20.15 12.16
CA PHE A 160 -8.31 19.95 11.79
C PHE A 160 -7.38 20.84 12.64
N GLU A 161 -7.74 22.11 12.80
CA GLU A 161 -7.01 23.13 13.56
C GLU A 161 -8.00 23.98 14.39
N PRO A 162 -8.32 23.56 15.63
CA PRO A 162 -9.29 24.26 16.45
C PRO A 162 -8.70 25.50 17.12
N THR A 163 -9.59 26.40 17.53
CA THR A 163 -9.31 27.43 18.53
C THR A 163 -10.18 27.15 19.76
N HIS A 164 -9.57 27.13 20.95
CA HIS A 164 -10.30 26.87 22.20
C HIS A 164 -10.12 28.01 23.20
N LEU A 165 -11.20 28.36 23.91
CA LEU A 165 -11.24 29.46 24.85
C LEU A 165 -11.16 28.96 26.29
N TYR A 166 -10.08 29.28 26.99
CA TYR A 166 -9.95 29.06 28.43
C TYR A 166 -10.40 30.30 29.21
N SER A 167 -11.47 30.15 30.00
CA SER A 167 -12.05 31.23 30.81
C SER A 167 -11.71 31.15 32.30
N VAL A 168 -11.02 30.10 32.73
CA VAL A 168 -10.62 29.86 34.13
C VAL A 168 -9.10 29.65 34.15
N ALA A 169 -8.43 30.20 35.17
CA ALA A 169 -6.99 30.02 35.33
C ALA A 169 -6.71 28.57 35.74
N GLY A 170 -5.68 27.97 35.19
CA GLY A 170 -5.43 26.56 35.39
C GLY A 170 -4.34 25.96 34.52
N VAL A 171 -4.08 24.69 34.78
CA VAL A 171 -3.12 23.87 34.05
C VAL A 171 -3.91 22.80 33.30
N TYR A 172 -3.93 22.88 31.98
CA TYR A 172 -4.75 22.04 31.11
C TYR A 172 -3.88 21.07 30.33
N ASN A 173 -4.25 19.78 30.37
CA ASN A 173 -3.58 18.74 29.60
C ASN A 173 -4.31 18.52 28.29
N VAL A 174 -3.74 19.02 27.20
CA VAL A 174 -4.30 18.89 25.86
C VAL A 174 -3.80 17.63 25.19
N VAL A 175 -4.71 16.90 24.55
CA VAL A 175 -4.43 15.67 23.80
C VAL A 175 -5.06 15.75 22.42
N LEU A 176 -4.30 15.36 21.41
CA LEU A 176 -4.79 15.11 20.05
C LEU A 176 -4.70 13.61 19.77
N ILE A 177 -5.83 13.03 19.35
CA ILE A 177 -5.92 11.69 18.78
C ILE A 177 -6.14 11.85 17.29
N ALA A 178 -5.25 11.26 16.48
CA ALA A 178 -5.42 11.20 15.04
C ALA A 178 -5.70 9.75 14.61
N TYR A 179 -6.57 9.56 13.63
CA TYR A 179 -6.97 8.26 13.11
C TYR A 179 -6.93 8.22 11.59
N ASN A 180 -6.49 7.10 11.03
CA ASN A 180 -6.55 6.76 9.61
C ASN A 180 -6.63 5.23 9.44
N PRO A 181 -7.78 4.68 8.97
CA PRO A 181 -8.00 3.24 8.83
C PRO A 181 -7.10 2.57 7.79
N ASN A 182 -6.48 3.36 6.91
CA ASN A 182 -5.58 2.85 5.86
C ASN A 182 -4.14 2.69 6.36
N THR A 183 -3.84 3.12 7.58
CA THR A 183 -2.52 2.96 8.20
C THR A 183 -2.49 1.72 9.08
N CYS A 184 -1.30 1.26 9.42
CA CYS A 184 -1.14 0.02 10.17
C CYS A 184 -1.36 0.19 11.68
N ASN A 185 -0.97 1.35 12.23
CA ASN A 185 -1.26 1.67 13.63
C ASN A 185 -2.69 2.16 13.84
N LEU A 186 -3.43 2.48 12.78
CA LEU A 186 -4.80 2.99 12.73
C LEU A 186 -5.01 4.35 13.40
N SER A 187 -4.38 4.58 14.55
CA SER A 187 -4.39 5.83 15.28
C SER A 187 -3.05 6.07 15.96
N ASP A 188 -2.82 7.34 16.29
CA ASP A 188 -1.78 7.75 17.21
C ASP A 188 -2.32 8.85 18.13
N THR A 189 -1.69 9.03 19.28
CA THR A 189 -2.10 10.00 20.29
C THR A 189 -0.88 10.78 20.75
N THR A 190 -0.98 12.11 20.79
CA THR A 190 0.12 12.94 21.27
C THR A 190 0.42 12.64 22.73
N ALA A 191 1.67 12.84 23.14
CA ALA A 191 1.97 13.02 24.55
C ALA A 191 1.14 14.21 25.10
N ALA A 192 0.74 14.13 26.36
CA ALA A 192 0.01 15.22 27.00
C ALA A 192 0.83 16.52 26.92
N PHE A 193 0.24 17.55 26.34
CA PHE A 193 0.83 18.89 26.26
C PHE A 193 0.14 19.78 27.27
N THR A 194 0.91 20.45 28.12
CA THR A 194 0.35 21.25 29.21
C THR A 194 0.28 22.73 28.82
N ILE A 195 -0.86 23.35 29.05
CA ILE A 195 -1.08 24.79 28.91
C ILE A 195 -1.33 25.39 30.30
N ASN A 196 -0.66 26.51 30.61
CA ASN A 196 -0.87 27.31 31.81
C ASN A 196 -1.61 28.60 31.45
N VAL A 197 -2.78 28.83 32.04
CA VAL A 197 -3.62 30.01 31.79
C VAL A 197 -3.85 30.78 33.08
#